data_AF-A0A2X3IGR3-F1
#
_entry.id   AF-A0A2X3IGR3-F1
#
_cell.length_a   1.000
_cell.length_b   1.000
_cell.length_c   1.000
_cell.angle_alpha   90.00
_cell.angle_beta   90.00
_cell.angle_gamma   90.00
#
_symmetry.space_group_name_H-M   'P 1'
#
loop_
_entity.id
_entity.type
_entity.pdbx_description
1 polymer ?
#
loop_
_entity_poly.entity_id
_entity_poly.type
_entity_poly.pdbx_seq_one_letter_code
_entity_poly.pdbx_strand_id
1 'polypeptide(L)'
;MNNFNLVKSVNDLLVTEGLTLDEVAKRFKMKRKDIIFNMKREGFVFDKVEGYFIKEETLIKRIERLEEQQKEILELLSSTERKSLKIDSSVLQGDIIPRTFKLYKNTSEKFTKFCNEHRELKMQEIITVALEEFMKKHK
;
A
#
# COMPACT_ATOMS: atom_id res chain seq x y z
N MET A 1 -5.21 25.09 36.75
CA MET A 1 -4.69 24.09 35.79
C MET A 1 -4.37 24.83 34.51
N ASN A 2 -3.13 24.80 34.02
CA ASN A 2 -2.76 25.51 32.79
C ASN A 2 -3.29 24.75 31.56
N ASN A 3 -3.64 25.45 30.47
CA ASN A 3 -4.31 24.85 29.30
C ASN A 3 -3.54 23.66 28.69
N PHE A 4 -2.20 23.74 28.67
CA PHE A 4 -1.33 22.67 28.19
C PHE A 4 -1.51 21.35 28.98
N ASN A 5 -1.68 21.43 30.30
CA ASN A 5 -1.89 20.25 31.14
C ASN A 5 -3.28 19.63 30.90
N LEU A 6 -4.29 20.45 30.56
CA LEU A 6 -5.62 19.94 30.22
C LEU A 6 -5.59 19.14 28.92
N VAL A 7 -4.96 19.66 27.87
CA VAL A 7 -4.87 18.99 26.56
C VAL A 7 -4.17 17.64 26.65
N LYS A 8 -3.04 17.59 27.35
CA LYS A 8 -2.31 16.34 27.57
C LYS A 8 -3.18 15.31 28.30
N SER A 9 -3.78 15.69 29.43
CA SER A 9 -4.62 14.77 30.20
C SER A 9 -5.88 14.34 29.45
N VAL A 10 -6.49 15.20 28.63
CA VAL A 10 -7.62 14.82 27.78
C VAL A 10 -7.20 13.76 26.75
N ASN A 11 -6.06 13.94 26.07
CA ASN A 11 -5.58 12.96 25.10
C ASN A 11 -5.19 11.63 25.75
N ASP A 12 -4.51 11.66 26.90
CA ASP A 12 -4.14 10.43 27.63
C ASP A 12 -5.39 9.60 27.98
N LEU A 13 -6.49 10.26 28.41
CA LEU A 13 -7.74 9.57 28.73
C LEU A 13 -8.46 9.01 27.50
N LEU A 14 -8.48 9.74 26.38
CA LEU A 14 -9.16 9.29 25.16
C LEU A 14 -8.38 8.18 24.44
N VAL A 15 -7.06 8.35 24.32
CA VAL A 15 -6.20 7.49 23.49
C VAL A 15 -5.67 6.30 24.28
N THR A 16 -5.23 6.51 25.53
CA THR A 16 -4.60 5.45 26.33
C THR A 16 -5.62 4.70 27.17
N GLU A 17 -6.57 5.40 27.78
CA GLU A 17 -7.62 4.76 28.61
C GLU A 17 -8.89 4.38 27.81
N GLY A 18 -9.00 4.81 26.54
CA GLY A 18 -10.12 4.47 25.67
C GLY A 18 -11.47 5.06 26.10
N LEU A 19 -11.44 6.12 26.92
CA LEU A 19 -12.66 6.77 27.40
C LEU A 19 -13.32 7.56 26.27
N THR A 20 -14.64 7.69 26.35
CA THR A 20 -15.40 8.59 25.49
C THR A 20 -15.23 10.03 25.94
N LEU A 21 -15.41 10.98 25.00
CA LEU A 21 -15.38 12.41 25.33
C LEU A 21 -16.45 12.81 26.39
N ASP A 22 -17.53 12.04 26.54
CA ASP A 22 -18.53 12.27 27.60
C ASP A 22 -18.02 11.87 28.98
N GLU A 23 -17.32 10.74 29.08
CA GLU A 23 -16.71 10.30 30.33
C GLU A 23 -15.58 11.23 30.75
N VAL A 24 -14.76 11.68 29.79
CA VAL A 24 -13.74 12.69 30.02
C VAL A 24 -14.37 13.99 30.51
N ALA A 25 -15.44 14.48 29.86
CA ALA A 25 -16.16 15.69 30.29
C ALA A 25 -16.68 15.59 31.73
N LYS A 26 -17.24 14.43 32.11
CA LYS A 26 -17.68 14.14 33.49
C LYS A 26 -16.53 14.17 34.48
N ARG A 27 -15.39 13.53 34.14
CA ARG A 27 -14.20 13.44 35.02
C ARG A 27 -13.61 14.82 35.32
N PHE A 28 -13.56 15.70 34.31
CA PHE A 28 -13.09 17.07 34.47
C PHE A 28 -14.17 18.03 35.01
N LYS A 29 -15.42 17.58 35.18
CA LYS A 29 -16.57 18.43 35.53
C LYS A 29 -16.72 19.64 34.57
N MET A 30 -16.49 19.42 33.28
CA MET A 30 -16.54 20.44 32.23
C MET A 30 -17.54 20.05 31.15
N LYS A 31 -18.05 21.02 30.38
CA LYS A 31 -18.88 20.72 29.22
C LYS A 31 -17.99 20.27 28.05
N ARG A 32 -18.47 19.31 27.24
CA ARG A 32 -17.77 18.86 26.02
C ARG A 32 -17.28 20.01 25.15
N LYS A 33 -18.14 21.04 24.97
CA LYS A 33 -17.84 22.21 24.16
C LYS A 33 -16.61 22.99 24.66
N ASP A 34 -16.38 23.02 25.97
CA ASP A 34 -15.27 23.75 26.58
C ASP A 34 -13.96 22.98 26.38
N ILE A 35 -14.01 21.64 26.47
CA ILE A 35 -12.89 20.76 26.11
C ILE A 35 -12.54 20.94 24.63
N ILE A 36 -13.53 20.84 23.73
CA ILE A 36 -13.31 21.02 22.28
C ILE A 36 -12.71 22.40 21.98
N PHE A 37 -13.21 23.45 22.64
CA PHE A 37 -12.68 24.80 22.49
C PHE A 37 -11.20 24.90 22.89
N ASN A 38 -10.84 24.33 24.06
CA ASN A 38 -9.45 24.32 24.52
C ASN A 38 -8.54 23.49 23.61
N MET A 39 -9.00 22.33 23.13
CA MET A 39 -8.25 21.51 22.17
C MET A 39 -8.03 22.26 20.85
N LYS A 40 -9.05 22.94 20.34
CA LYS A 40 -8.96 23.74 19.11
C LYS A 40 -7.97 24.89 19.24
N ARG A 41 -7.92 25.55 20.40
CA ARG A 41 -6.94 26.62 20.67
C ARG A 41 -5.49 26.14 20.60
N GLU A 42 -5.25 24.88 20.93
CA GLU A 42 -3.93 24.24 20.87
C GLU A 42 -3.66 23.55 19.51
N GLY A 43 -4.53 23.77 18.51
CA GLY A 43 -4.35 23.25 17.15
C GLY A 43 -4.82 21.81 16.95
N PHE A 44 -5.72 21.32 17.80
CA PHE A 44 -6.30 19.99 17.67
C PHE A 44 -7.75 20.02 17.16
N VAL A 45 -8.11 19.02 16.37
CA VAL A 45 -9.46 18.81 15.83
C VAL A 45 -9.98 17.45 16.30
N PHE A 46 -11.25 17.39 16.71
CA PHE A 46 -11.85 16.12 17.13
C PHE A 46 -12.17 15.25 15.92
N ASP A 47 -11.55 14.08 15.82
CA ASP A 47 -11.86 13.08 14.82
C ASP A 47 -13.04 12.23 15.29
N LYS A 48 -14.14 12.25 14.53
CA LYS A 48 -15.36 11.51 14.87
C LYS A 48 -15.26 10.01 14.57
N VAL A 49 -14.38 9.60 13.66
CA VAL A 49 -14.17 8.21 13.29
C VAL A 49 -13.31 7.54 14.35
N GLU A 50 -12.22 8.19 14.70
CA GLU A 50 -11.23 7.69 15.64
C GLU A 50 -11.62 7.93 17.12
N GLY A 51 -12.47 8.92 17.39
CA GLY A 51 -13.01 9.19 18.73
C GLY A 51 -12.08 10.01 19.65
N TYR A 52 -10.96 10.50 19.14
CA TYR A 52 -10.00 11.35 19.85
C TYR A 52 -9.60 12.60 19.05
N PHE A 53 -8.77 13.48 19.65
CA PHE A 53 -8.32 14.70 19.02
C PHE A 53 -7.02 14.49 18.24
N ILE A 54 -7.03 14.84 16.96
CA ILE A 54 -5.85 14.84 16.08
C ILE A 54 -5.27 16.25 15.98
N LYS A 55 -3.94 16.36 15.95
CA LYS A 55 -3.30 17.65 15.71
C LYS A 55 -3.44 18.00 14.24
N GLU A 56 -3.95 19.18 13.93
CA GLU A 56 -4.02 19.65 12.55
C GLU A 56 -2.59 19.86 12.05
N GLU A 57 -2.10 18.91 11.25
CA GLU A 57 -0.84 19.06 10.54
C GLU A 57 -1.02 20.07 9.42
N THR A 58 -0.03 20.95 9.24
CA THR A 58 -0.03 21.82 8.06
C THR A 58 0.05 20.97 6.81
N LEU A 59 -0.54 21.46 5.71
CA LEU A 59 -0.44 20.79 4.40
C LEU A 59 1.03 20.48 4.04
N ILE A 60 1.96 21.35 4.42
CA ILE A 60 3.41 21.18 4.23
C ILE A 60 3.93 19.91 4.93
N LYS A 61 3.65 19.72 6.22
CA LYS A 61 4.10 18.54 6.97
C LYS A 61 3.51 17.24 6.43
N ARG A 62 2.26 17.31 5.97
CA ARG A 62 1.61 16.15 5.36
C ARG A 62 2.26 15.78 4.02
N ILE A 63 2.66 16.77 3.22
CA ILE A 63 3.39 16.56 1.97
C ILE A 63 4.77 15.95 2.26
N GLU A 64 5.54 16.51 3.19
CA GLU A 64 6.86 15.99 3.58
C GLU A 64 6.80 14.50 3.96
N ARG A 65 5.80 14.12 4.78
CA ARG A 65 5.59 12.71 5.18
C ARG A 65 5.24 11.81 3.99
N LEU A 66 4.40 12.28 3.07
CA LEU A 66 4.01 11.52 1.88
C LEU A 66 5.20 11.34 0.91
N GLU A 67 6.05 12.34 0.78
CA GLU A 67 7.28 12.26 -0.03
C GLU A 67 8.27 11.25 0.55
N GLU A 68 8.42 11.23 1.88
CA GLU A 68 9.28 10.27 2.58
C GLU A 68 8.78 8.82 2.41
N GLN A 69 7.47 8.60 2.56
CA GLN A 69 6.85 7.29 2.29
C GLN A 69 7.02 6.84 0.84
N GLN A 70 6.93 7.75 -0.13
CA GLN A 70 7.18 7.41 -1.54
C GLN A 70 8.63 7.00 -1.79
N LYS A 71 9.59 7.67 -1.13
CA LYS A 71 11.01 7.34 -1.24
C LYS A 71 11.32 5.94 -0.69
N GLU A 72 10.76 5.61 0.47
CA GLU A 72 10.92 4.28 1.09
C GLU A 72 10.33 3.17 0.20
N ILE A 73 9.14 3.38 -0.37
CA ILE A 73 8.53 2.44 -1.31
C ILE A 73 9.43 2.24 -2.54
N LEU A 74 10.00 3.32 -3.09
CA LEU A 74 10.89 3.24 -4.24
C LEU A 74 12.16 2.45 -3.92
N GLU A 75 12.75 2.66 -2.74
CA GLU A 75 13.92 1.93 -2.26
C GLU A 75 13.63 0.44 -2.09
N LEU A 76 12.48 0.09 -1.49
CA LEU A 76 12.01 -1.29 -1.38
C LEU A 76 11.78 -1.94 -2.75
N LEU A 77 11.20 -1.23 -3.71
CA LEU A 77 11.01 -1.74 -5.07
C LEU A 77 12.35 -1.93 -5.81
N SER A 78 13.32 -1.04 -5.59
CA SER A 78 14.65 -1.12 -6.21
C SER A 78 15.52 -2.25 -5.65
N SER A 79 15.44 -2.50 -4.34
CA SER A 79 16.11 -3.62 -3.68
C SER A 79 15.42 -4.96 -3.97
N THR A 80 14.15 -4.92 -4.37
CA THR A 80 13.41 -6.06 -4.90
C THR A 80 13.57 -6.13 -6.43
N GLU A 81 14.79 -6.25 -6.93
CA GLU A 81 15.02 -6.73 -8.29
C GLU A 81 14.50 -8.17 -8.39
N ARG A 82 13.18 -8.33 -8.55
CA ARG A 82 12.64 -9.54 -9.16
C ARG A 82 13.28 -9.56 -10.54
N LYS A 83 14.06 -10.60 -10.82
CA LYS A 83 14.45 -10.97 -12.19
C LYS A 83 13.15 -11.21 -12.98
N SER A 84 12.47 -10.13 -13.35
CA SER A 84 11.35 -10.16 -14.26
C SER A 84 11.92 -10.64 -15.58
N LEU A 85 11.35 -11.72 -16.10
CA LEU A 85 11.73 -12.21 -17.40
C LEU A 85 11.40 -11.10 -18.41
N LYS A 86 12.42 -10.44 -18.96
CA LYS A 86 12.23 -9.44 -20.00
C LYS A 86 11.92 -10.18 -21.30
N ILE A 87 10.64 -10.29 -21.63
CA ILE A 87 10.18 -10.84 -22.91
C ILE A 87 9.96 -9.72 -23.93
N ASP A 88 10.23 -10.00 -25.19
CA ASP A 88 9.95 -9.09 -26.31
C ASP A 88 8.43 -8.99 -26.52
N SER A 89 7.81 -7.96 -25.94
CA SER A 89 6.36 -7.76 -26.00
C SER A 89 5.85 -7.38 -27.39
N SER A 90 6.73 -7.02 -28.34
CA SER A 90 6.33 -6.69 -29.71
C SER A 90 5.71 -7.88 -30.44
N VAL A 91 6.11 -9.10 -30.07
CA VAL A 91 5.63 -10.35 -30.69
C VAL A 91 4.28 -10.81 -30.13
N LEU A 92 3.75 -10.12 -29.12
CA LEU A 92 2.50 -10.44 -28.43
C LEU A 92 1.31 -9.61 -28.93
N GLN A 93 1.42 -9.01 -30.11
CA GLN A 93 0.39 -8.16 -30.69
C GLN A 93 -0.46 -8.92 -31.72
N GLY A 94 -1.78 -8.67 -31.72
CA GLY A 94 -2.73 -9.23 -32.68
C GLY A 94 -3.70 -10.26 -32.09
N ASP A 95 -4.46 -10.90 -32.97
CA ASP A 95 -5.48 -11.86 -32.61
C ASP A 95 -4.89 -13.22 -32.19
N ILE A 96 -5.50 -13.84 -31.17
CA ILE A 96 -5.08 -15.15 -30.67
C ILE A 96 -5.73 -16.26 -31.50
N ILE A 97 -4.91 -17.06 -32.18
CA ILE A 97 -5.35 -18.25 -32.91
C ILE A 97 -5.08 -19.50 -32.07
N PRO A 98 -6.10 -20.29 -31.69
CA PRO A 98 -5.90 -21.48 -30.89
C PRO A 98 -5.16 -22.57 -31.69
N ARG A 99 -4.14 -23.16 -31.08
CA ARG A 99 -3.42 -24.33 -31.62
C ARG A 99 -3.11 -25.33 -30.51
N THR A 100 -3.11 -26.61 -30.86
CA THR A 100 -2.75 -27.69 -29.94
C THR A 100 -1.44 -28.33 -30.40
N PHE A 101 -0.51 -28.51 -29.46
CA PHE A 101 0.77 -29.14 -29.70
C PHE A 101 0.98 -30.29 -28.71
N LYS A 102 1.71 -31.32 -29.14
CA LYS A 102 2.16 -32.39 -28.25
C LYS A 102 3.59 -32.11 -27.83
N LEU A 103 3.85 -32.21 -26.52
CA LEU A 103 5.19 -32.10 -25.95
C LEU A 103 5.62 -33.45 -25.39
N TYR A 104 6.91 -33.75 -25.46
CA TYR A 104 7.48 -34.88 -24.74
C TYR A 104 7.33 -34.66 -23.22
N LYS A 105 7.07 -35.74 -22.47
CA LYS A 105 6.77 -35.71 -21.03
C LYS A 105 7.76 -34.85 -20.23
N ASN A 106 9.06 -35.09 -20.39
CA ASN A 106 10.11 -34.36 -19.68
C ASN A 106 10.07 -32.84 -19.94
N THR A 107 9.88 -32.44 -21.21
CA THR A 107 9.75 -31.02 -21.57
C THR A 107 8.48 -30.41 -21.01
N SER A 108 7.36 -31.15 -21.05
CA SER A 108 6.08 -30.69 -20.50
C SER A 108 6.13 -30.44 -18.99
N GLU A 109 6.82 -31.32 -18.24
CA GLU A 109 7.01 -31.17 -16.79
C GLU A 109 7.87 -29.95 -16.47
N LYS A 110 9.00 -29.79 -17.16
CA LYS A 110 9.88 -28.62 -17.02
C LYS A 110 9.16 -27.31 -17.37
N PHE A 111 8.40 -27.32 -18.45
CA PHE A 111 7.63 -26.16 -18.90
C PHE A 111 6.54 -25.77 -17.89
N THR A 112 5.81 -26.75 -17.35
CA THR A 112 4.83 -26.52 -16.29
C THR A 112 5.48 -25.90 -15.06
N LYS A 113 6.63 -26.43 -14.63
CA LYS A 113 7.38 -25.88 -13.50
C LYS A 113 7.79 -24.42 -13.76
N PHE A 114 8.32 -24.13 -14.93
CA PHE A 114 8.69 -22.78 -15.34
C PHE A 114 7.51 -21.80 -15.30
N CYS A 115 6.35 -22.18 -15.84
CA CYS A 115 5.14 -21.35 -15.79
C CYS A 115 4.66 -21.09 -14.36
N ASN A 116 4.83 -22.06 -13.45
CA ASN A 116 4.44 -21.89 -12.05
C ASN A 116 5.37 -20.95 -11.28
N GLU A 117 6.64 -20.87 -11.68
CA GLU A 117 7.65 -19.94 -11.13
C GLU A 117 7.46 -18.51 -11.68
N HIS A 118 6.93 -18.38 -12.90
CA HIS A 118 6.74 -17.11 -13.60
C HIS A 118 5.26 -16.80 -13.86
N ARG A 119 4.47 -16.69 -12.78
CA ARG A 119 3.01 -16.47 -12.86
C ARG A 119 2.61 -15.10 -13.41
N GLU A 120 3.55 -14.16 -13.45
CA GLU A 120 3.39 -12.85 -14.08
C GLU A 120 3.19 -12.93 -15.60
N LEU A 121 3.59 -14.05 -16.23
CA LEU A 121 3.41 -14.31 -17.66
C LEU A 121 2.34 -15.37 -17.89
N LYS A 122 1.52 -15.18 -18.92
CA LYS A 122 0.60 -16.22 -19.38
C LYS A 122 1.37 -17.29 -20.15
N MET A 123 0.98 -18.55 -19.98
CA MET A 123 1.56 -19.69 -20.69
C MET A 123 1.61 -19.47 -22.21
N GLN A 124 0.59 -18.84 -22.78
CA GLN A 124 0.54 -18.50 -24.21
C GLN A 124 1.65 -17.52 -24.63
N GLU A 125 2.00 -16.55 -23.79
CA GLU A 125 3.02 -15.53 -24.10
C GLU A 125 4.41 -16.18 -24.12
N ILE A 126 4.66 -17.07 -23.16
CA ILE A 126 5.90 -17.86 -23.09
C ILE A 126 6.05 -18.73 -24.35
N ILE A 127 4.97 -19.40 -24.78
CA ILE A 127 4.98 -20.23 -26.00
C ILE A 127 5.22 -19.38 -27.25
N THR A 128 4.53 -18.26 -27.40
CA THR A 128 4.69 -17.37 -28.57
C THR A 128 6.13 -16.87 -28.68
N VAL A 129 6.71 -16.40 -27.58
CA VAL A 129 8.11 -15.93 -27.55
C VAL A 129 9.08 -17.06 -27.89
N ALA A 130 8.91 -18.24 -27.29
CA ALA A 130 9.78 -19.39 -27.55
C ALA A 130 9.76 -19.85 -29.02
N LEU A 131 8.57 -19.85 -29.64
CA LEU A 131 8.43 -20.20 -31.06
C LEU A 131 9.08 -19.14 -31.96
N GLU A 132 8.87 -17.86 -31.67
CA GLU A 132 9.45 -16.75 -32.44
C GLU A 132 10.98 -16.73 -32.32
N GLU A 133 11.54 -16.93 -31.13
CA GLU A 133 12.99 -17.05 -30.91
C GLU A 133 13.57 -18.24 -31.70
N PHE A 134 12.90 -19.39 -31.66
CA PHE A 134 13.33 -20.57 -32.41
C PHE A 134 13.32 -20.31 -33.93
N MET A 135 12.25 -19.72 -34.46
CA MET A 135 12.16 -19.38 -35.88
C MET A 135 13.18 -18.33 -36.30
N LYS A 136 13.43 -17.30 -35.47
CA LYS A 136 14.45 -16.26 -35.74
C LYS A 136 15.86 -16.86 -35.77
N LYS A 137 16.18 -17.77 -34.86
CA LYS A 137 17.52 -18.39 -34.75
C LYS A 137 17.84 -19.33 -35.91
N HIS A 138 16.82 -19.90 -36.55
CA HIS A 138 16.95 -20.91 -37.60
C HIS A 138 16.52 -20.41 -38.99
N LYS A 139 16.51 -19.10 -39.20
CA LYS A 139 16.39 -18.45 -40.52
C LYS A 139 17.75 -18.28 -41.17
#